data_AF-A0AAW9E9R4-F1
#
_entry.id   AF-A0AAW9E9R4-F1
#
_cell.length_a   1.000
_cell.length_b   1.000
_cell.length_c   1.000
_cell.angle_alpha   90.00
_cell.angle_beta   90.00
_cell.angle_gamma   90.00
#
_symmetry.space_group_name_H-M   'P 1'
#
loop_
_entity.id
_entity.type
_entity.pdbx_description
1 polymer ?
#
loop_
_entity_poly.entity_id
_entity_poly.type
_entity_poly.pdbx_seq_one_letter_code
_entity_poly.pdbx_strand_id
1 'polypeptide(L)'
;AYNDALLELDREDLNAIVQCTFLFEPKRTLAELDKLIKKIEVEEDYEFCVSLDKGNGLHEVRTFKSEREALDAYRILTLYGYTVTIEKKEG
;
A
#
# COMPACT_ATOMS: atom_id res chain seq x y z
N ALA A 1 5.49 -15.21 6.64
CA ALA A 1 4.11 -15.16 7.20
C ALA A 1 3.93 -13.99 8.17
N TYR A 2 4.54 -13.97 9.37
CA TYR A 2 4.44 -12.83 10.32
C TYR A 2 5.36 -11.66 9.95
N ASN A 3 6.64 -11.96 9.65
CA ASN A 3 7.61 -10.93 9.29
C ASN A 3 7.29 -10.24 7.94
N ASP A 4 6.66 -10.96 7.02
CA ASP A 4 6.26 -10.39 5.71
C ASP A 4 5.10 -9.40 5.89
N ALA A 5 4.12 -9.72 6.74
CA ALA A 5 3.02 -8.82 7.07
C ALA A 5 3.51 -7.55 7.81
N LEU A 6 4.57 -7.65 8.61
CA LEU A 6 5.19 -6.48 9.25
C LEU A 6 5.91 -5.57 8.25
N LEU A 7 6.45 -6.10 7.15
CA LEU A 7 7.20 -5.32 6.14
C LEU A 7 6.30 -4.41 5.28
N GLU A 8 4.99 -4.60 5.35
CA GLU A 8 3.99 -3.77 4.66
C GLU A 8 3.42 -2.66 5.54
N LEU A 9 3.71 -2.69 6.85
CA LEU A 9 3.25 -1.66 7.77
C LEU A 9 4.13 -0.41 7.70
N ASP A 10 3.49 0.75 7.83
CA ASP A 10 4.19 2.01 8.02
C ASP A 10 5.08 1.93 9.26
N ARG A 11 6.25 2.56 9.17
CA ARG A 11 7.30 2.48 10.21
C ARG A 11 6.82 2.95 11.58
N GLU A 12 5.85 3.86 11.61
CA GLU A 12 5.22 4.35 12.83
C GLU A 12 4.30 3.31 13.47
N ASP A 13 3.47 2.63 12.68
CA ASP A 13 2.56 1.59 13.15
C ASP A 13 3.36 0.36 13.65
N LEU A 14 4.44 0.01 12.94
CA LEU A 14 5.40 -1.01 13.33
C LEU A 14 6.06 -0.69 14.68
N ASN A 15 6.51 0.55 14.86
CA ASN A 15 7.11 1.01 16.12
C ASN A 15 6.09 0.97 17.27
N ALA A 16 4.83 1.33 17.03
CA ALA A 16 3.78 1.28 18.04
C ALA A 16 3.52 -0.15 18.54
N ILE A 17 3.40 -1.13 17.63
CA ILE A 17 3.23 -2.54 18.00
C ILE A 17 4.45 -3.07 18.75
N VAL A 18 5.67 -2.80 18.25
CA VAL A 18 6.91 -3.26 18.89
C VAL A 18 7.07 -2.67 20.29
N GLN A 19 6.72 -1.39 20.48
CA GLN A 19 6.75 -0.77 21.81
C GLN A 19 5.74 -1.41 22.76
N CYS A 20 4.50 -1.64 22.33
CA CYS A 20 3.47 -2.24 23.19
C CYS A 20 3.75 -3.71 23.54
N THR A 21 4.30 -4.47 22.58
CA THR A 21 4.72 -5.87 22.80
C THR A 21 5.94 -5.97 23.71
N PHE A 22 6.94 -5.09 23.54
CA PHE A 22 8.10 -5.03 24.42
C PHE A 22 7.73 -4.67 25.86
N LEU A 23 6.75 -3.78 26.05
CA LEU A 23 6.25 -3.38 27.37
C LEU A 23 5.29 -4.40 28.00
N PHE A 24 5.03 -5.54 27.36
CA PHE A 24 4.05 -6.55 27.79
C PHE A 24 2.66 -5.95 28.10
N GLU A 25 2.18 -5.02 27.26
CA GLU A 25 0.87 -4.40 27.39
C GLU A 25 -0.15 -5.04 26.40
N PRO A 26 -0.70 -6.24 26.68
CA PRO A 26 -1.49 -6.99 25.70
C PRO A 26 -2.75 -6.26 25.23
N LYS A 27 -3.39 -5.47 26.10
CA LYS A 27 -4.57 -4.67 25.72
C LYS A 27 -4.23 -3.59 24.70
N ARG A 28 -3.06 -2.97 24.82
CA ARG A 28 -2.61 -1.90 23.94
C ARG A 28 -2.14 -2.46 22.60
N THR A 29 -1.41 -3.58 22.63
CA THR A 29 -1.05 -4.32 21.43
C THR A 29 -2.27 -4.72 20.60
N LEU A 30 -3.34 -5.23 21.24
CA LEU A 30 -4.57 -5.58 20.53
C LEU A 30 -5.26 -4.36 19.91
N ALA A 31 -5.25 -3.20 20.58
CA ALA A 31 -5.84 -1.98 20.04
C ALA A 31 -5.07 -1.44 18.82
N GLU A 32 -3.74 -1.46 18.85
CA GLU A 32 -2.91 -1.07 17.69
C GLU A 32 -3.10 -2.04 16.51
N LEU A 33 -3.22 -3.34 16.78
CA LEU A 33 -3.53 -4.35 15.75
C LEU A 33 -4.92 -4.14 15.15
N ASP A 34 -5.95 -3.87 15.97
CA ASP A 34 -7.31 -3.58 15.48
C ASP A 34 -7.37 -2.32 14.61
N LYS A 35 -6.60 -1.29 14.96
CA LYS A 35 -6.46 -0.07 14.15
C LYS A 35 -5.86 -0.38 12.78
N LEU A 36 -4.85 -1.25 12.73
CA LEU A 36 -4.23 -1.68 11.49
C LEU A 36 -5.15 -2.52 10.62
N ILE A 37 -5.88 -3.46 11.22
CA ILE A 37 -6.89 -4.26 10.50
C ILE A 37 -7.91 -3.34 9.84
N LYS A 38 -8.43 -2.34 10.57
CA LYS A 38 -9.38 -1.37 10.01
C LYS A 38 -8.79 -0.53 8.88
N LYS A 39 -7.50 -0.17 8.97
CA LYS A 39 -6.81 0.56 7.89
C LYS A 39 -6.70 -0.31 6.63
N ILE A 40 -6.36 -1.58 6.79
CA ILE A 40 -6.31 -2.56 5.70
C ILE A 40 -7.69 -2.77 5.08
N GLU A 41 -8.73 -2.99 5.90
CA GLU A 41 -10.11 -3.17 5.42
C GLU A 41 -10.60 -1.96 4.62
N VAL A 42 -10.27 -0.74 5.04
CA VAL A 42 -10.59 0.48 4.27
C VAL A 42 -9.79 0.57 2.98
N GLU A 43 -8.55 0.09 2.94
CA GLU A 43 -7.75 0.07 1.71
C GLU A 43 -8.25 -0.96 0.68
N GLU A 44 -8.90 -2.05 1.11
CA GLU A 44 -9.52 -3.03 0.20
C GLU A 44 -10.66 -2.45 -0.65
N ASP A 45 -11.27 -1.34 -0.22
CA ASP A 45 -12.32 -0.63 -0.96
C ASP A 45 -11.77 0.23 -2.11
N TYR A 46 -10.45 0.33 -2.26
CA TYR A 46 -9.83 1.15 -3.29
C TYR A 46 -9.01 0.32 -4.29
N GLU A 47 -9.11 0.71 -5.55
CA GLU A 47 -8.24 0.24 -6.62
C GLU A 47 -7.30 1.36 -7.07
N PHE A 48 -6.06 0.99 -7.33
CA PHE A 48 -5.04 1.89 -7.84
C PHE A 48 -4.79 1.60 -9.32
N CYS A 49 -5.03 2.58 -10.17
CA CYS A 49 -4.87 2.47 -11.63
C CYS A 49 -3.59 3.17 -12.07
N VAL A 50 -2.65 2.43 -12.66
CA VAL A 50 -1.47 2.98 -13.32
C VAL A 50 -1.72 2.98 -14.83
N SER A 51 -1.72 4.16 -15.43
CA SER A 51 -1.96 4.32 -16.87
C SER A 51 -0.68 4.76 -17.57
N LEU A 52 -0.27 4.00 -18.57
CA LEU A 52 0.90 4.24 -19.41
C LEU A 52 0.45 4.79 -20.77
N ASP A 53 0.90 5.99 -21.12
CA ASP A 53 0.74 6.55 -22.47
C ASP A 53 1.91 6.10 -23.35
N LYS A 54 1.59 5.30 -24.38
CA LYS A 54 2.56 4.80 -25.37
C LYS A 54 2.64 5.68 -26.61
N GLY A 55 1.90 6.79 -26.67
CA GLY A 55 1.72 7.61 -27.86
C GLY A 55 0.73 7.00 -28.85
N ASN A 56 0.38 7.78 -29.89
CA ASN A 56 -0.56 7.38 -30.95
C ASN A 56 -1.96 6.94 -30.46
N GLY A 57 -2.39 7.44 -29.30
CA GLY A 57 -3.67 7.11 -28.68
C GLY A 57 -3.70 5.76 -27.96
N LEU A 58 -2.59 5.03 -27.87
CA LEU A 58 -2.50 3.75 -27.16
C LEU A 58 -2.23 3.99 -25.67
N HIS A 59 -3.19 3.60 -24.83
CA HIS A 59 -3.07 3.63 -23.38
C HIS A 59 -3.13 2.21 -22.82
N GLU A 60 -2.18 1.84 -21.96
CA GLU A 60 -2.24 0.61 -21.17
C GLU A 60 -2.58 0.98 -19.73
N VAL A 61 -3.65 0.40 -19.18
CA VAL A 61 -4.06 0.60 -17.79
C VAL A 61 -3.86 -0.70 -17.03
N ARG A 62 -3.20 -0.63 -15.87
CA ARG A 62 -3.10 -1.73 -14.92
C ARG A 62 -3.71 -1.33 -13.60
N THR A 63 -4.49 -2.24 -13.01
CA THR A 63 -5.10 -2.07 -11.69
C THR A 63 -4.33 -2.86 -10.64
N PHE A 64 -4.22 -2.28 -9.45
CA PHE A 64 -3.53 -2.85 -8.29
C PHE A 64 -4.41 -2.67 -7.06
N LYS A 65 -4.37 -3.64 -6.15
CA LYS A 65 -5.07 -3.56 -4.85
C LYS A 65 -4.24 -2.90 -3.76
N SER A 66 -2.93 -2.75 -3.99
CA SER A 66 -2.00 -2.12 -3.06
C SER A 66 -1.45 -0.84 -3.64
N GLU A 67 -1.50 0.25 -2.86
CA GLU A 67 -0.89 1.53 -3.21
C GLU A 67 0.61 1.37 -3.51
N ARG A 68 1.29 0.54 -2.71
CA ARG A 68 2.71 0.29 -2.84
C ARG A 68 3.06 -0.35 -4.19
N GLU A 69 2.33 -1.39 -4.58
CA GLU A 69 2.55 -2.05 -5.87
C GLU A 69 2.32 -1.09 -7.04
N ALA A 70 1.26 -0.27 -6.95
CA ALA A 70 0.98 0.75 -7.95
C ALA A 70 2.09 1.80 -8.03
N LEU A 71 2.59 2.28 -6.89
CA LEU A 71 3.69 3.23 -6.81
C LEU A 71 5.00 2.65 -7.35
N ASP A 72 5.29 1.38 -7.06
CA ASP A 72 6.48 0.72 -7.58
C ASP A 72 6.40 0.53 -9.10
N ALA A 73 5.24 0.13 -9.64
CA ALA A 73 4.99 0.07 -11.08
C ALA A 73 5.12 1.45 -11.75
N TYR A 74 4.52 2.48 -11.16
CA TYR A 74 4.64 3.88 -11.61
C TYR A 74 6.10 4.32 -11.68
N ARG A 75 6.88 4.08 -10.61
CA ARG A 75 8.30 4.45 -10.54
C ARG A 75 9.13 3.73 -11.59
N ILE A 76 8.94 2.42 -11.75
CA ILE A 76 9.67 1.63 -12.74
C ILE A 76 9.42 2.17 -14.15
N LEU A 77 8.17 2.40 -14.52
CA LEU A 77 7.83 2.90 -15.86
C LEU A 77 8.32 4.34 -16.09
N THR A 78 8.24 5.19 -15.08
CA THR A 78 8.78 6.56 -15.14
C THR A 78 10.31 6.55 -15.31
N LEU A 79 11.01 5.63 -14.63
CA LEU A 79 12.47 5.46 -14.78
C LEU A 79 12.86 5.00 -16.20
N TYR A 80 12.00 4.24 -16.87
CA TYR A 80 12.18 3.89 -18.28
C TYR A 80 11.84 5.03 -19.26
N GLY A 81 11.45 6.20 -18.76
CA GLY A 81 11.18 7.40 -19.57
C GLY A 81 9.78 7.45 -20.16
N TYR A 82 8.85 6.63 -19.67
CA TYR A 82 7.47 6.67 -20.12
C TYR A 82 6.64 7.75 -19.42
N THR A 83 5.61 8.25 -20.12
CA THR A 83 4.59 9.10 -19.52
C THR A 83 3.56 8.22 -18.83
N VAL A 84 3.52 8.29 -17.49
CA VAL A 84 2.65 7.43 -16.67
C VAL A 84 1.87 8.28 -15.68
N THR A 85 0.62 7.91 -15.43
CA THR A 85 -0.22 8.48 -14.36
C THR A 85 -0.64 7.39 -13.38
N ILE A 86 -0.90 7.80 -12.14
CA ILE A 86 -1.44 6.94 -11.09
C ILE A 86 -2.70 7.59 -10.53
N GLU A 87 -3.77 6.82 -10.38
CA GLU A 87 -5.06 7.25 -9.83
C GLU A 87 -5.51 6.26 -8.76
N LYS A 88 -6.03 6.77 -7.64
CA LYS A 88 -6.75 5.99 -6.62
C LYS A 88 -8.25 6.13 -6.88
N LYS A 89 -8.97 5.02 -7.02
CA LYS A 89 -10.43 4.97 -7.26
C LYS A 89 -11.09 4.09 -6.22
N GLU A 90 -12.32 4.42 -5.85
CA GLU A 90 -13.18 3.48 -5.13
C GLU A 90 -13.51 2.32 -6.08
N GLY A 91 -13.36 1.08 -5.58
CA GLY A 91 -13.58 -0.17 -6.32
C GLY A 91 -15.04 -0.53 -6.53
#